data_AF-A0A918BRB1-F1
#
_entry.id   AF-A0A918BRB1-F1
#
_cell.length_a   1.000
_cell.length_b   1.000
_cell.length_c   1.000
_cell.angle_alpha   90.00
_cell.angle_beta   90.00
_cell.angle_gamma   90.00
#
_symmetry.space_group_name_H-M   'P 1'
#
loop_
_entity.id
_entity.type
_entity.pdbx_description
1 polymer ?
#
loop_
_entity_poly.entity_id
_entity_poly.type
_entity_poly.pdbx_seq_one_letter_code
_entity_poly.pdbx_strand_id
1 'polypeptide(L)'
;MALFLSTVCAVGALTGCTLRELTQDCGGTDGRVKELAALGILDSRPAGATVPRGFEEADAGCWADSGDVTVYAGRTYAHPGTRAEVTAHYRTAARRDGWTPDPGAVPDGTLCFTKEDMALRVVFLTAEGLAEDGHGSRPDLTTGAGYAVDVDASADEGSEAGC
;
A
#
# COMPACT_ATOMS: atom_id res chain seq x y z
N MET A 1 -19.93 -13.05 -73.26
CA MET A 1 -20.08 -13.82 -72.01
C MET A 1 -19.07 -13.25 -71.03
N ALA A 2 -19.48 -12.30 -70.19
CA ALA A 2 -18.59 -11.53 -69.31
C ALA A 2 -18.69 -12.08 -67.87
N LEU A 3 -17.57 -12.53 -67.32
CA LEU A 3 -17.45 -13.04 -65.95
C LEU A 3 -17.17 -11.84 -65.02
N PHE A 4 -18.13 -11.48 -64.18
CA PHE A 4 -17.91 -10.54 -63.09
C PHE A 4 -17.26 -11.29 -61.92
N LEU A 5 -16.00 -10.96 -61.60
CA LEU A 5 -15.36 -11.40 -60.36
C LEU A 5 -15.92 -10.55 -59.20
N SER A 6 -16.76 -11.15 -58.38
CA SER A 6 -17.20 -10.57 -57.11
C SER A 6 -16.10 -10.73 -56.06
N THR A 7 -15.34 -9.67 -55.80
CA THR A 7 -14.40 -9.62 -54.67
C THR A 7 -15.20 -9.35 -53.39
N VAL A 8 -15.38 -10.38 -52.57
CA VAL A 8 -15.97 -10.23 -51.23
C VAL A 8 -14.85 -9.78 -50.29
N CYS A 9 -14.86 -8.51 -49.88
CA CYS A 9 -14.04 -8.04 -48.77
C CYS A 9 -14.61 -8.59 -47.47
N ALA A 10 -13.98 -9.64 -46.92
CA ALA A 10 -14.21 -10.06 -45.55
C ALA A 10 -13.62 -9.00 -44.61
N VAL A 11 -14.46 -8.13 -44.07
CA VAL A 11 -14.10 -7.27 -42.94
C VAL A 11 -14.03 -8.18 -41.73
N GLY A 12 -12.82 -8.66 -41.42
CA GLY A 12 -12.55 -9.33 -40.16
C GLY A 12 -12.84 -8.33 -39.03
N ALA A 13 -13.89 -8.57 -38.26
CA ALA A 13 -14.07 -7.91 -36.99
C ALA A 13 -12.88 -8.31 -36.12
N LEU A 14 -11.92 -7.40 -35.97
CA LEU A 14 -10.95 -7.44 -34.87
C LEU A 14 -11.79 -7.38 -33.60
N THR A 15 -12.08 -8.54 -33.02
CA THR A 15 -12.56 -8.65 -31.65
C THR A 15 -11.48 -8.00 -30.79
N GLY A 16 -11.71 -6.73 -30.47
CA GLY A 16 -10.79 -5.92 -29.70
C GLY A 16 -10.52 -6.62 -28.39
N CYS A 17 -9.26 -7.05 -28.20
CA CYS A 17 -8.72 -7.19 -26.86
C CYS A 17 -8.99 -5.86 -26.16
N THR A 18 -9.72 -5.93 -25.06
CA THR A 18 -10.19 -4.78 -24.31
C THR A 18 -8.99 -3.91 -23.93
N LEU A 19 -8.87 -2.73 -24.57
CA LEU A 19 -7.95 -1.64 -24.24
C LEU A 19 -8.06 -1.17 -22.78
N ARG A 20 -8.99 -1.75 -22.02
CA ARG A 20 -9.28 -1.45 -20.61
C ARG A 20 -8.17 -1.93 -19.66
N GLU A 21 -7.44 -2.99 -20.00
CA GLU A 21 -6.34 -3.49 -19.16
C GLU A 21 -5.04 -2.67 -19.28
N LEU A 22 -4.97 -1.73 -20.23
CA LEU A 22 -3.80 -0.84 -20.41
C LEU A 22 -4.05 0.59 -19.92
N THR A 23 -5.21 0.87 -19.34
CA THR A 23 -5.62 2.22 -18.90
C THR A 23 -6.24 2.23 -17.51
N GLN A 24 -5.98 1.21 -16.69
CA GLN A 24 -6.45 1.23 -15.31
C GLN A 24 -5.80 2.41 -14.58
N ASP A 25 -6.64 3.28 -14.04
CA ASP A 25 -6.26 4.50 -13.35
C ASP A 25 -6.92 4.55 -11.97
N CYS A 26 -6.55 5.55 -11.16
CA CYS A 26 -7.10 5.74 -9.82
C CYS A 26 -8.55 6.25 -9.80
N GLY A 27 -9.24 6.29 -10.94
CA GLY A 27 -10.62 6.75 -11.04
C GLY A 27 -11.56 5.92 -10.18
N GLY A 28 -12.28 6.59 -9.26
CA GLY A 28 -13.29 5.96 -8.41
C GLY A 28 -12.75 5.29 -7.14
N THR A 29 -11.44 5.37 -6.86
CA THR A 29 -10.84 4.76 -5.67
C THR A 29 -10.98 5.59 -4.39
N ASP A 30 -11.45 6.84 -4.48
CA ASP A 30 -11.57 7.78 -3.34
C ASP A 30 -12.30 7.19 -2.12
N GLY A 31 -13.32 6.37 -2.35
CA GLY A 31 -14.06 5.68 -1.29
C GLY A 31 -13.19 4.69 -0.54
N ARG A 32 -12.44 3.87 -1.28
CA ARG A 32 -11.53 2.87 -0.73
C ARG A 32 -10.33 3.52 -0.03
N VAL A 33 -9.77 4.60 -0.58
CA VAL A 33 -8.71 5.39 0.08
C VAL A 33 -9.18 5.89 1.45
N LYS A 34 -10.39 6.45 1.53
CA LYS A 34 -10.98 6.91 2.81
C LYS A 34 -11.24 5.76 3.79
N GLU A 35 -11.64 4.60 3.28
CA GLU A 35 -11.82 3.40 4.09
C GLU A 35 -10.50 2.95 4.70
N LEU A 36 -9.44 2.82 3.90
CA LEU A 36 -8.11 2.43 4.40
C LEU A 36 -7.58 3.46 5.42
N ALA A 37 -7.71 4.75 5.12
CA ALA A 37 -7.28 5.82 6.03
C ALA A 37 -8.04 5.86 7.37
N ALA A 38 -9.23 5.25 7.44
CA ALA A 38 -10.03 5.15 8.66
C ALA A 38 -9.75 3.88 9.48
N LEU A 39 -8.87 2.99 9.01
CA LEU A 39 -8.54 1.76 9.73
C LEU A 39 -7.85 2.07 11.06
N GLY A 40 -8.45 1.60 12.17
CA GLY A 40 -7.94 1.87 13.52
C GLY A 40 -6.55 1.30 13.81
N ILE A 41 -6.06 0.35 13.00
CA ILE A 41 -4.70 -0.18 13.11
C ILE A 41 -3.63 0.89 12.82
N LEU A 42 -3.92 1.86 11.94
CA LEU A 42 -3.05 2.99 11.62
C LEU A 42 -2.82 3.91 12.83
N ASP A 43 -3.82 4.03 13.70
CA ASP A 43 -3.75 4.85 14.92
C ASP A 43 -3.36 4.04 16.18
N SER A 44 -3.16 2.73 16.04
CA SER A 44 -3.00 1.83 17.19
C SER A 44 -1.70 2.05 17.97
N ARG A 45 -0.84 3.01 17.63
CA ARG A 45 0.55 3.24 18.11
C ARG A 45 0.85 2.90 19.60
N PRO A 46 2.05 2.41 19.94
CA PRO A 46 2.48 2.20 21.33
C PRO A 46 2.46 3.49 22.15
N ALA A 47 2.30 3.32 23.47
CA ALA A 47 2.27 4.44 24.41
C ALA A 47 3.55 5.28 24.32
N GLY A 48 3.40 6.61 24.28
CA GLY A 48 4.53 7.53 24.13
C GLY A 48 4.98 7.74 22.68
N ALA A 49 4.43 7.01 21.70
CA ALA A 49 4.60 7.38 20.30
C ALA A 49 3.90 8.71 20.00
N THR A 50 4.56 9.54 19.20
CA THR A 50 4.10 10.86 18.80
C THR A 50 4.09 10.99 17.28
N VAL A 51 3.27 11.90 16.75
CA VAL A 51 3.32 12.27 15.34
C VAL A 51 4.43 13.31 15.17
N PRO A 52 5.48 13.03 14.37
CA PRO A 52 6.54 13.98 14.11
C PRO A 52 6.01 15.14 13.25
N ARG A 53 6.67 16.29 13.33
CA ARG A 53 6.29 17.48 12.54
C ARG A 53 6.35 17.16 11.04
N GLY A 54 5.35 17.59 10.28
CA GLY A 54 5.25 17.36 8.84
C GLY A 54 4.69 15.99 8.45
N PHE A 55 4.22 15.21 9.43
CA PHE A 55 3.54 13.92 9.24
C PHE A 55 2.16 13.90 9.92
N GLU A 56 1.57 15.08 10.14
CA GLU A 56 0.29 15.23 10.86
C GLU A 56 -0.89 14.59 10.11
N GLU A 57 -0.85 14.65 8.78
CA GLU A 57 -1.89 14.12 7.90
C GLU A 57 -1.64 12.64 7.56
N ALA A 58 -2.69 11.97 7.07
CA ALA A 58 -2.53 10.60 6.58
C ALA A 58 -1.82 10.68 5.25
N ASP A 59 -0.81 9.85 5.03
CA ASP A 59 -0.35 9.63 3.68
C ASP A 59 -1.28 8.60 3.03
N ALA A 60 -2.20 9.05 2.20
CA ALA A 60 -3.22 8.17 1.63
C ALA A 60 -3.50 8.56 0.19
N GLY A 61 -3.61 7.55 -0.67
CA GLY A 61 -3.76 7.77 -2.08
C GLY A 61 -3.87 6.49 -2.88
N CYS A 62 -3.54 6.60 -4.14
CA CYS A 62 -3.55 5.51 -5.09
C CYS A 62 -2.37 5.66 -6.04
N TRP A 63 -1.70 4.55 -6.35
CA TRP A 63 -0.75 4.45 -7.45
C TRP A 63 -1.29 3.50 -8.51
N ALA A 64 -1.01 3.82 -9.76
CA ALA A 64 -1.39 3.02 -10.93
C ALA A 64 -0.11 2.84 -11.76
N ASP A 65 0.75 1.94 -11.30
CA ASP A 65 2.03 1.65 -11.94
C ASP A 65 1.93 0.31 -12.68
N SER A 66 2.41 0.27 -13.92
CA SER A 66 2.47 -0.95 -14.76
C SER A 66 1.15 -1.68 -15.05
N GLY A 67 0.00 -1.07 -14.77
CA GLY A 67 -1.33 -1.63 -15.04
C GLY A 67 -2.08 -2.10 -13.81
N ASP A 68 -1.37 -2.30 -12.69
CA ASP A 68 -1.98 -2.61 -11.40
C ASP A 68 -2.30 -1.32 -10.65
N VAL A 69 -3.51 -1.24 -10.09
CA VAL A 69 -3.95 -0.10 -9.28
C VAL A 69 -3.95 -0.54 -7.83
N THR A 70 -3.24 0.20 -7.00
CA THR A 70 -3.20 -0.03 -5.55
C THR A 70 -3.60 1.23 -4.83
N VAL A 71 -4.47 1.08 -3.85
CA VAL A 71 -4.81 2.12 -2.89
C VAL A 71 -4.01 1.92 -1.63
N TYR A 72 -3.62 3.00 -0.96
CA TYR A 72 -2.86 2.94 0.26
C TYR A 72 -3.30 4.00 1.28
N ALA A 73 -3.01 3.73 2.54
CA ALA A 73 -3.06 4.70 3.61
C ALA A 73 -2.00 4.38 4.68
N GLY A 74 -1.34 5.41 5.20
CA GLY A 74 -0.23 5.27 6.11
C GLY A 74 -0.15 6.38 7.15
N ARG A 75 0.57 6.08 8.22
CA ARG A 75 0.90 6.99 9.32
C ARG A 75 2.36 6.85 9.71
N THR A 76 3.00 7.97 10.01
CA THR A 76 4.37 7.99 10.53
C THR A 76 4.40 8.40 11.98
N TYR A 77 5.20 7.69 12.78
CA TYR A 77 5.35 7.94 14.21
C TYR A 77 6.80 7.93 14.65
N ALA A 78 7.09 8.71 15.69
CA ALA A 78 8.32 8.64 16.47
C ALA A 78 8.02 8.05 17.85
N HIS A 79 8.72 6.99 18.23
CA HIS A 79 8.65 6.39 19.56
C HIS A 79 10.02 6.49 20.26
N PRO A 80 10.09 6.98 21.52
CA PRO A 80 11.36 7.19 22.21
C PRO A 80 12.05 5.88 22.65
N GLY A 81 11.31 4.77 22.66
CA GLY A 81 11.83 3.44 22.97
C GLY A 81 12.46 2.71 21.77
N THR A 82 12.37 1.39 21.78
CA THR A 82 13.08 0.50 20.86
C THR A 82 12.19 -0.03 19.72
N ARG A 83 12.85 -0.48 18.64
CA ARG A 83 12.17 -1.22 17.55
C ARG A 83 11.49 -2.49 18.05
N ALA A 84 12.04 -3.16 19.07
CA ALA A 84 11.45 -4.36 19.64
C ALA A 84 10.11 -4.09 20.32
N GLU A 85 9.96 -2.96 21.02
CA GLU A 85 8.71 -2.55 21.66
C GLU A 85 7.63 -2.23 20.62
N VAL A 86 7.97 -1.47 19.57
CA VAL A 86 7.06 -1.20 18.45
C VAL A 86 6.64 -2.50 17.77
N THR A 87 7.59 -3.42 17.55
CA THR A 87 7.31 -4.73 16.95
C THR A 87 6.35 -5.57 17.79
N ALA A 88 6.60 -5.66 19.11
CA ALA A 88 5.75 -6.42 20.03
C ALA A 88 4.33 -5.83 20.09
N HIS A 89 4.25 -4.51 20.04
CA HIS A 89 2.99 -3.78 19.99
C HIS A 89 2.19 -4.12 18.74
N TYR A 90 2.75 -3.96 17.54
CA TYR A 90 2.01 -4.20 16.30
C TYR A 90 1.67 -5.67 16.09
N ARG A 91 2.51 -6.62 16.50
CA ARG A 91 2.13 -8.04 16.53
C ARG A 91 0.88 -8.30 17.37
N THR A 92 0.73 -7.58 18.47
CA THR A 92 -0.44 -7.73 19.37
C THR A 92 -1.65 -7.00 18.81
N ALA A 93 -1.49 -5.76 18.35
CA ALA A 93 -2.55 -4.95 17.78
C ALA A 93 -3.13 -5.59 16.51
N ALA A 94 -2.27 -6.02 15.58
CA ALA A 94 -2.66 -6.67 14.34
C ALA A 94 -3.46 -7.96 14.60
N ARG A 95 -2.97 -8.86 15.46
CA ARG A 95 -3.71 -10.07 15.84
C ARG A 95 -5.06 -9.78 16.48
N ARG A 96 -5.14 -8.78 17.36
CA ARG A 96 -6.40 -8.37 18.00
C ARG A 96 -7.41 -7.85 16.98
N ASP A 97 -6.91 -7.16 15.94
CA ASP A 97 -7.72 -6.60 14.86
C ASP A 97 -7.98 -7.59 13.70
N GLY A 98 -7.58 -8.86 13.86
CA GLY A 98 -7.88 -9.94 12.92
C GLY A 98 -6.88 -10.11 11.77
N TRP A 99 -5.74 -9.42 11.81
CA TRP A 99 -4.67 -9.59 10.83
C TRP A 99 -3.82 -10.82 11.14
N THR A 100 -3.33 -11.48 10.09
CA THR A 100 -2.49 -12.67 10.19
C THR A 100 -1.08 -12.34 9.73
N PRO A 101 0.00 -12.76 10.43
CA PRO A 101 1.36 -12.57 9.93
C PRO A 101 1.53 -13.24 8.56
N ASP A 102 2.14 -12.53 7.62
CA ASP A 102 2.44 -13.10 6.31
C ASP A 102 3.58 -14.14 6.45
N PRO A 103 3.36 -15.42 6.05
CA PRO A 103 4.39 -16.45 6.11
C PRO A 103 5.57 -16.20 5.14
N GLY A 104 5.39 -15.39 4.10
CA GLY A 104 6.41 -14.98 3.14
C GLY A 104 7.31 -13.84 3.61
N ALA A 105 6.93 -13.15 4.69
CA ALA A 105 7.64 -11.98 5.19
C ALA A 105 9.11 -12.30 5.54
N VAL A 106 10.03 -11.61 4.87
CA VAL A 106 11.48 -11.71 5.12
C VAL A 106 11.82 -11.05 6.47
N PRO A 107 12.78 -11.58 7.26
CA PRO A 107 13.18 -10.99 8.55
C PRO A 107 14.01 -9.69 8.43
N ASP A 108 13.74 -8.84 7.45
CA ASP A 108 14.49 -7.60 7.17
C ASP A 108 14.19 -6.44 8.15
N GLY A 109 13.38 -6.68 9.17
CA GLY A 109 12.98 -5.68 10.15
C GLY A 109 11.63 -5.03 9.83
N THR A 110 11.01 -5.38 8.71
CA THR A 110 9.62 -5.03 8.40
C THR A 110 8.68 -6.07 9.03
N LEU A 111 7.56 -5.61 9.59
CA LEU A 111 6.45 -6.52 9.90
C LEU A 111 5.47 -6.51 8.73
N CYS A 112 5.03 -7.68 8.31
CA CYS A 112 3.93 -7.81 7.36
C CYS A 112 2.80 -8.67 7.93
N PHE A 113 1.58 -8.21 7.73
CA PHE A 113 0.36 -8.94 8.04
C PHE A 113 -0.64 -8.78 6.90
N THR A 114 -1.53 -9.75 6.74
CA THR A 114 -2.60 -9.72 5.74
C THR A 114 -3.96 -9.85 6.43
N LYS A 115 -4.97 -9.23 5.83
CA LYS A 115 -6.39 -9.34 6.22
C LYS A 115 -7.25 -9.09 4.99
N GLU A 116 -8.01 -10.10 4.58
CA GLU A 116 -8.82 -10.03 3.36
C GLU A 116 -7.95 -9.66 2.15
N ASP A 117 -8.26 -8.58 1.45
CA ASP A 117 -7.53 -8.02 0.31
C ASP A 117 -6.49 -6.95 0.70
N MET A 118 -6.20 -6.80 2.00
CA MET A 118 -5.28 -5.79 2.52
C MET A 118 -3.97 -6.38 3.04
N ALA A 119 -2.88 -5.68 2.78
CA ALA A 119 -1.58 -5.90 3.42
C ALA A 119 -1.27 -4.74 4.38
N LEU A 120 -0.79 -5.07 5.57
CA LEU A 120 -0.32 -4.14 6.60
C LEU A 120 1.19 -4.30 6.75
N ARG A 121 1.94 -3.21 6.56
CA ARG A 121 3.37 -3.14 6.82
C ARG A 121 3.71 -2.21 7.97
N VAL A 122 4.72 -2.57 8.75
CA VAL A 122 5.36 -1.69 9.73
C VAL A 122 6.84 -1.62 9.40
N VAL A 123 7.29 -0.46 8.92
CA VAL A 123 8.66 -0.25 8.41
C VAL A 123 9.41 0.69 9.33
N PHE A 124 10.59 0.29 9.82
CA PHE A 124 11.43 1.17 10.63
C PHE A 124 12.23 2.13 9.76
N LEU A 125 12.08 3.41 10.05
CA LEU A 125 12.72 4.48 9.29
C LEU A 125 14.22 4.54 9.59
N THR A 126 14.99 4.83 8.55
CA THR A 126 16.44 5.06 8.62
C THR A 126 16.75 6.47 8.11
N ALA A 127 17.91 7.00 8.50
CA ALA A 127 18.35 8.30 8.00
C ALA A 127 18.55 8.30 6.47
N GLU A 128 18.96 7.16 5.91
CA GLU A 128 19.15 6.96 4.47
C GLU A 128 17.81 6.97 3.73
N GLY A 129 16.85 6.12 4.13
CA GLY A 129 15.54 6.06 3.48
C GLY A 129 14.80 7.40 3.55
N LEU A 130 14.83 8.08 4.69
CA LEU A 130 14.26 9.42 4.82
C LEU A 130 14.91 10.46 3.89
N ALA A 131 16.18 10.31 3.56
CA ALA A 131 16.85 11.19 2.61
C ALA A 131 16.44 10.86 1.15
N GLU A 132 16.31 9.57 0.82
CA GLU A 132 15.84 9.09 -0.48
C GLU A 132 14.40 9.54 -0.76
N ASP A 133 13.54 9.49 0.26
CA ASP A 133 12.14 9.95 0.20
C ASP A 133 12.01 11.49 0.23
N GLY A 134 13.13 12.23 0.28
CA GLY A 134 13.13 13.70 0.25
C GLY A 134 12.75 14.37 1.58
N HIS A 135 12.65 13.63 2.68
CA HIS A 135 12.42 14.17 4.02
C HIS A 135 13.66 14.74 4.69
N GLY A 136 14.84 14.50 4.12
CA GLY A 136 16.12 15.05 4.59
C GLY A 136 16.51 14.55 5.98
N SER A 137 17.26 15.37 6.73
CA SER A 137 17.70 14.99 8.08
C SER A 137 16.56 15.11 9.10
N ARG A 138 16.17 13.97 9.68
CA ARG A 138 15.08 13.85 10.65
C ARG A 138 15.56 13.18 11.95
N PRO A 139 16.27 13.92 12.83
CA PRO A 139 16.73 13.39 14.11
C PRO A 139 15.57 12.98 15.02
N ASP A 140 14.41 13.60 14.86
CA ASP A 140 13.15 13.26 15.55
C ASP A 140 12.64 11.86 15.22
N LEU A 141 12.99 11.32 14.04
CA LEU A 141 12.63 9.98 13.59
C LEU A 141 13.76 8.95 13.72
N THR A 142 15.00 9.41 13.96
CA THR A 142 16.18 8.54 14.01
C THR A 142 16.81 8.42 15.40
N THR A 143 16.46 9.31 16.34
CA THR A 143 16.83 9.23 17.77
C THR A 143 15.78 8.40 18.52
N GLY A 144 15.74 7.09 18.25
CA GLY A 144 14.74 6.16 18.80
C GLY A 144 14.21 5.21 17.73
N ALA A 145 12.93 4.86 17.83
CA ALA A 145 12.23 4.08 16.81
C ALA A 145 11.24 4.98 16.04
N GLY A 146 11.71 5.58 14.94
CA GLY A 146 10.82 6.09 13.90
C GLY A 146 10.32 4.95 13.02
N TYR A 147 9.04 4.96 12.68
CA TYR A 147 8.43 3.93 11.83
C TYR A 147 7.23 4.47 11.05
N ALA A 148 7.01 3.89 9.88
CA ALA A 148 5.78 4.02 9.10
C ALA A 148 4.91 2.78 9.32
N VAL A 149 3.59 2.99 9.28
CA VAL A 149 2.57 1.95 9.32
C VAL A 149 1.68 2.17 8.13
N ASP A 150 1.68 1.21 7.22
CA ASP A 150 1.09 1.36 5.90
C ASP A 150 0.12 0.21 5.67
N VAL A 151 -1.06 0.53 5.16
CA VAL A 151 -2.01 -0.44 4.63
C VAL A 151 -2.17 -0.18 3.15
N ASP A 152 -2.09 -1.22 2.35
CA ASP A 152 -2.44 -1.17 0.94
C ASP A 152 -3.41 -2.29 0.57
N ALA A 153 -4.14 -2.07 -0.52
CA ALA A 153 -5.02 -3.05 -1.14
C ALA A 153 -4.99 -2.88 -2.65
N SER A 154 -5.08 -3.99 -3.36
CA SER A 154 -5.35 -3.95 -4.81
C SER A 154 -6.72 -3.32 -5.06
N ALA A 155 -6.83 -2.46 -6.06
CA ALA A 155 -8.14 -1.93 -6.47
C ALA A 155 -8.97 -2.97 -7.24
N ASP A 156 -8.32 -4.03 -7.73
CA ASP A 156 -8.97 -5.18 -8.36
C ASP A 156 -9.45 -6.20 -7.33
N GLU A 157 -10.72 -6.58 -7.42
CA GLU A 157 -11.31 -7.61 -6.58
C GLU A 157 -10.70 -8.98 -6.91
N GLY A 158 -10.05 -9.63 -5.93
CA GLY A 158 -9.59 -11.01 -6.03
C GLY A 158 -8.09 -11.23 -6.12
N SER A 159 -7.27 -10.18 -6.09
CA SER A 159 -5.82 -10.32 -5.85
C SER A 159 -5.56 -10.71 -4.40
N GLU A 160 -4.68 -11.70 -4.19
CA GLU A 160 -4.22 -12.04 -2.85
C GLU A 160 -3.34 -10.91 -2.32
N ALA A 161 -3.67 -10.40 -1.13
CA ALA A 161 -2.79 -9.49 -0.42
C ALA A 161 -1.58 -10.25 0.10
N GLY A 162 -0.39 -9.69 -0.14
CA GLY A 162 0.86 -10.27 0.32
C GLY A 162 1.97 -9.25 0.41
N CYS A 163 2.95 -9.58 1.24
CA CYS A 163 4.31 -9.10 1.14
C CYS A 163 5.21 -10.26 0.67
#